data_AF-A0AAU1DMJ2-F1
#
_entry.id   AF-A0AAU1DMJ2-F1
#
_cell.length_a   1.000
_cell.length_b   1.000
_cell.length_c   1.000
_cell.angle_alpha   90.00
_cell.angle_beta   90.00
_cell.angle_gamma   90.00
#
_symmetry.space_group_name_H-M   'P 1'
#
loop_
_entity.id
_entity.type
_entity.pdbx_description
1 polymer ?
#
loop_
_entity_poly.entity_id
_entity_poly.type
_entity_poly.pdbx_seq_one_letter_code
_entity_poly.pdbx_strand_id
1 'polypeptide(L)'
;MRNPLRYRVWYTARQKLVTTIVVGALVITSGWYGISRLTAPENRRCVPGVERPQGSDECIGVSGSGYDFGMPKLTDVAAAIGRENAGLKPGRYVSVALLLPLTSTDGSMGTKMRRELQGAFAEQYRANHLSNDQVPKIRLLLANTGKNNLLWRPTVDRLKTLTGAPDRLRAVSGVATSSTQVKSAVKELTSARIAVVGSTITADDIANGPKGDPFPGLARVSPTNRDEARALAQFGKVRADRALLVQDTRTGDHYTDTLKAAFASLVKGTRYEPQLFTSPKDPTDEGTTANTFQQITHLICDSGAETVFFAGRHTQLRQFINALGARGCQNRAFTVLTGDEGSYLGGDKKLDRNTLRRKVTVRYASLAHPDAWAAEKGGAKERTGGSPADYQEFLDLLEVVGKKPVGPIGPTGHQDLTDGQVIIAYDAMATAVHGIRQATPGGNHLPEPAAVGEQWPRVKASLRVSGASGWICLDNHGNPYNKAVPVVELAREDASQRFVAIAWPEGKPPARNCLPPSSAP
;
A
#
# COMPACT_ATOMS: atom_id res chain seq x y z
N MET A 1 38.78 49.03 50.68
CA MET A 1 39.62 48.66 49.53
C MET A 1 38.92 49.11 48.24
N ARG A 2 39.58 49.97 47.47
CA ARG A 2 39.04 50.62 46.25
C ARG A 2 38.89 49.59 45.13
N ASN A 3 37.71 49.56 44.50
CA ASN A 3 37.37 48.60 43.44
C ASN A 3 38.38 48.67 42.27
N PRO A 4 39.25 47.67 42.07
CA PRO A 4 40.42 47.74 41.19
C PRO A 4 40.07 47.86 39.69
N LEU A 5 38.83 47.53 39.31
CA LEU A 5 38.34 47.64 37.94
C LEU A 5 38.13 49.09 37.50
N ARG A 6 37.79 49.99 38.43
CA ARG A 6 37.49 51.40 38.12
C ARG A 6 38.75 52.19 37.69
N TYR A 7 39.92 51.80 38.21
CA TYR A 7 41.20 52.46 37.97
C TYR A 7 41.94 51.94 36.73
N ARG A 8 41.67 50.70 36.29
CA ARG A 8 42.34 50.10 35.12
C ARG A 8 41.61 50.31 33.80
N VAL A 9 40.30 50.52 33.85
CA VAL A 9 39.44 50.48 32.64
C VAL A 9 38.81 51.85 32.32
N TRP A 10 38.68 52.76 33.30
CA TRP A 10 37.94 54.02 33.16
C TRP A 10 38.70 55.29 33.60
N TYR A 11 40.03 55.22 33.76
CA TYR A 11 40.82 56.29 34.36
C TYR A 11 41.17 57.43 33.39
N THR A 12 41.48 57.11 32.12
CA THR A 12 41.79 58.09 31.07
C THR A 12 40.74 58.10 29.96
N ALA A 13 40.59 59.21 29.23
CA ALA A 13 39.65 59.32 28.10
C ALA A 13 39.90 58.23 27.02
N ARG A 14 41.16 57.88 26.78
CA ARG A 14 41.54 56.78 25.87
C ARG A 14 41.08 55.41 26.37
N GLN A 15 41.23 55.11 27.66
CA GLN A 15 40.77 53.83 28.23
C GLN A 15 39.25 53.70 28.19
N LYS A 16 38.52 54.79 28.44
CA LYS A 16 37.05 54.81 28.28
C LYS A 16 36.66 54.53 26.82
N LEU A 17 37.29 55.21 25.86
CA LEU A 17 37.04 55.00 24.44
C LEU A 17 37.31 53.55 24.00
N VAL A 18 38.48 53.00 24.35
CA VAL A 18 38.84 51.61 24.01
C VAL A 18 37.89 50.61 24.66
N THR A 19 37.54 50.81 25.93
CA THR A 19 36.59 49.93 26.62
C THR A 19 35.21 50.00 25.97
N THR A 20 34.70 51.18 25.63
CA THR A 20 33.41 51.34 24.95
C THR A 20 33.44 50.70 23.56
N ILE A 21 34.53 50.82 22.80
CA ILE A 21 34.68 50.17 21.50
C ILE A 21 34.69 48.65 21.65
N VAL A 22 35.47 48.11 22.59
CA VAL A 22 35.57 46.66 22.79
C VAL A 22 34.26 46.08 23.30
N VAL A 23 33.61 46.72 24.28
CA VAL A 23 32.30 46.28 24.80
C VAL A 23 31.23 46.43 23.72
N GLY A 24 31.22 47.54 22.98
CA GLY A 24 30.30 47.75 21.86
C GLY A 24 30.48 46.69 20.77
N ALA A 25 31.72 46.40 20.38
CA ALA A 25 32.04 45.36 19.41
C ALA A 25 31.61 43.97 19.91
N LEU A 26 31.84 43.65 21.19
CA LEU A 26 31.40 42.39 21.79
C LEU A 26 29.87 42.27 21.84
N VAL A 27 29.14 43.33 22.21
CA VAL A 27 27.67 43.32 22.23
C VAL A 27 27.10 43.20 20.82
N ILE A 28 27.66 43.91 19.83
CA ILE A 28 27.21 43.83 18.43
C ILE A 28 27.50 42.43 17.87
N THR A 29 28.69 41.88 18.08
CA THR A 29 29.06 40.55 17.55
C THR A 29 28.30 39.43 18.24
N SER A 30 28.14 39.47 19.56
CA SER A 30 27.34 38.48 20.30
C SER A 30 25.84 38.63 20.02
N GLY A 31 25.33 39.85 19.87
CA GLY A 31 23.96 40.13 19.45
C GLY A 31 23.69 39.64 18.03
N TRP A 32 24.59 39.93 17.07
CA TRP A 32 24.52 39.42 15.70
C TRP A 32 24.61 37.89 15.67
N TYR A 33 25.53 37.28 16.42
CA TYR A 33 25.66 35.83 16.50
C TYR A 33 24.40 35.19 17.11
N GLY A 34 23.86 35.76 18.19
CA GLY A 34 22.62 35.30 18.82
C GLY A 34 21.42 35.42 17.87
N ILE A 35 21.23 36.57 17.24
CA ILE A 35 20.15 36.79 16.25
C ILE A 35 20.32 35.83 15.08
N SER A 36 21.52 35.74 14.49
CA SER A 36 21.77 34.85 13.35
C SER A 36 21.58 33.37 13.68
N ARG A 37 21.85 32.93 14.91
CA ARG A 37 21.56 31.56 15.37
C ARG A 37 20.08 31.31 15.61
N LEU A 38 19.36 32.31 16.11
CA LEU A 38 17.92 32.25 16.36
C LEU A 38 17.09 32.38 15.06
N THR A 39 17.63 33.06 14.04
CA THR A 39 16.99 33.25 12.73
C THR A 39 17.60 32.40 11.61
N ALA A 40 18.63 31.60 11.91
CA ALA A 40 19.19 30.64 10.95
C ALA A 40 18.06 29.68 10.53
N PRO A 41 17.77 29.57 9.22
CA PRO A 41 16.76 28.65 8.75
C PRO A 41 17.15 27.23 9.18
N GLU A 42 16.23 26.56 9.84
CA GLU A 42 16.41 25.17 10.26
C GLU A 42 16.84 24.31 9.05
N ASN A 43 17.86 23.48 9.22
CA ASN A 43 18.24 22.55 8.16
C ASN A 43 17.21 21.42 8.06
N ARG A 44 16.21 21.63 7.22
CA ARG A 44 15.12 20.67 6.99
C ARG A 44 15.45 19.61 5.93
N ARG A 45 16.67 19.58 5.38
CA ARG A 45 17.08 18.57 4.38
C ARG A 45 17.40 17.24 5.05
N CYS A 46 16.90 16.14 4.50
CA CYS A 46 17.25 14.78 4.95
C CYS A 46 18.33 14.18 4.03
N VAL A 47 18.03 14.07 2.74
CA VAL A 47 18.94 13.66 1.66
C VAL A 47 18.52 14.39 0.37
N PRO A 48 19.30 14.41 -0.72
CA PRO A 48 18.86 15.02 -1.97
C PRO A 48 17.49 14.48 -2.42
N GLY A 49 16.53 15.38 -2.65
CA GLY A 49 15.15 15.03 -3.02
C GLY A 49 14.21 14.69 -1.86
N VAL A 50 14.69 14.73 -0.61
CA VAL A 50 13.91 14.44 0.60
C VAL A 50 14.15 15.50 1.68
N GLU A 51 13.06 16.05 2.21
CA GLU A 51 13.08 17.13 3.19
C GLU A 51 11.94 17.01 4.20
N ARG A 52 12.05 17.75 5.30
CA ARG A 52 11.02 17.91 6.32
C ARG A 52 10.15 19.12 5.96
N PRO A 53 8.89 18.95 5.55
CA PRO A 53 8.01 20.08 5.26
C PRO A 53 7.79 20.92 6.51
N GLN A 54 7.49 22.20 6.34
CA GLN A 54 7.18 23.07 7.47
C GLN A 54 6.06 22.48 8.34
N GLY A 55 6.29 22.41 9.66
CA GLY A 55 5.31 21.86 10.61
C GLY A 55 5.27 20.32 10.69
N SER A 56 6.20 19.61 10.05
CA SER A 56 6.39 18.17 10.20
C SER A 56 7.86 17.82 10.39
N ASP A 57 8.13 16.80 11.20
CA ASP A 57 9.47 16.23 11.41
C ASP A 57 9.75 15.02 10.50
N GLU A 58 8.75 14.62 9.69
CA GLU A 58 8.84 13.51 8.77
C GLU A 58 9.68 13.88 7.54
N CYS A 59 10.66 13.04 7.21
CA CYS A 59 11.36 13.13 5.94
C CYS A 59 10.45 12.63 4.82
N ILE A 60 10.01 13.51 3.92
CA ILE A 60 9.17 13.17 2.77
C ILE A 60 9.81 13.62 1.47
N GLY A 61 9.40 13.02 0.34
CA GLY A 61 9.97 13.27 -0.97
C GLY A 61 10.40 11.99 -1.67
N VAL A 62 11.33 12.10 -2.61
CA VAL A 62 11.70 11.01 -3.53
C VAL A 62 13.21 10.76 -3.49
N SER A 63 13.62 9.51 -3.26
CA SER A 63 15.02 9.09 -3.27
C SER A 63 15.24 7.75 -3.96
N GLY A 64 16.30 7.65 -4.77
CA GLY A 64 16.81 6.40 -5.34
C GLY A 64 18.13 5.94 -4.71
N SER A 65 18.63 6.61 -3.67
CA SER A 65 19.96 6.37 -3.10
C SER A 65 20.01 5.22 -2.08
N GLY A 66 18.86 4.62 -1.77
CA GLY A 66 18.71 3.65 -0.68
C GLY A 66 18.52 4.28 0.70
N TYR A 67 18.02 5.52 0.76
CA TYR A 67 17.59 6.14 2.01
C TYR A 67 16.31 5.46 2.55
N ASP A 68 16.29 5.13 3.83
CA ASP A 68 15.21 4.40 4.50
C ASP A 68 14.16 5.29 5.18
N PHE A 69 14.26 6.60 5.01
CA PHE A 69 13.37 7.60 5.61
C PHE A 69 13.35 7.57 7.16
N GLY A 70 14.44 7.10 7.78
CA GLY A 70 14.57 6.99 9.22
C GLY A 70 13.82 5.79 9.80
N MET A 71 13.44 4.82 8.96
CA MET A 71 12.67 3.65 9.36
C MET A 71 13.55 2.39 9.32
N PRO A 72 14.00 1.87 10.48
CA PRO A 72 14.91 0.72 10.54
C PRO A 72 14.37 -0.54 9.85
N LYS A 73 13.03 -0.70 9.78
CA LYS A 73 12.41 -1.83 9.07
C LYS A 73 12.65 -1.80 7.56
N LEU A 74 13.00 -0.66 6.99
CA LEU A 74 13.18 -0.47 5.55
C LEU A 74 14.66 -0.48 5.13
N THR A 75 15.60 -0.41 6.08
CA THR A 75 17.04 -0.21 5.82
C THR A 75 17.61 -1.22 4.82
N ASP A 76 17.39 -2.52 5.03
CA ASP A 76 17.98 -3.56 4.17
C ASP A 76 17.48 -3.49 2.73
N VAL A 77 16.16 -3.32 2.55
CA VAL A 77 15.55 -3.26 1.21
C VAL A 77 15.83 -1.94 0.51
N ALA A 78 15.83 -0.82 1.24
CA ALA A 78 16.25 0.47 0.69
C ALA A 78 17.71 0.41 0.22
N ALA A 79 18.62 -0.15 1.03
CA ALA A 79 20.02 -0.31 0.64
C ALA A 79 20.19 -1.21 -0.59
N ALA A 80 19.40 -2.28 -0.71
CA ALA A 80 19.40 -3.16 -1.90
C ALA A 80 18.97 -2.40 -3.16
N ILE A 81 17.89 -1.61 -3.07
CA ILE A 81 17.43 -0.72 -4.16
C ILE A 81 18.53 0.28 -4.55
N GLY A 82 19.19 0.89 -3.57
CA GLY A 82 20.29 1.84 -3.82
C GLY A 82 21.46 1.21 -4.57
N ARG A 83 21.85 -0.02 -4.21
CA ARG A 83 22.92 -0.77 -4.90
C ARG A 83 22.53 -1.12 -6.33
N GLU A 84 21.31 -1.64 -6.55
CA GLU A 84 20.82 -1.97 -7.88
C GLU A 84 20.76 -0.73 -8.78
N ASN A 85 20.27 0.40 -8.25
CA ASN A 85 20.22 1.66 -8.97
C ASN A 85 21.61 2.20 -9.34
N ALA A 86 22.61 2.04 -8.46
CA ALA A 86 23.97 2.52 -8.70
C ALA A 86 24.68 1.79 -9.85
N GLY A 87 24.27 0.57 -10.17
CA GLY A 87 24.80 -0.22 -11.30
C GLY A 87 24.25 0.18 -12.68
N LEU A 88 23.24 1.05 -12.73
CA LEU A 88 22.54 1.37 -13.98
C LEU A 88 23.30 2.37 -14.85
N LYS A 89 23.38 2.08 -16.15
CA LYS A 89 24.04 2.95 -17.14
C LYS A 89 23.07 4.03 -17.65
N PRO A 90 23.43 5.32 -17.60
CA PRO A 90 22.60 6.40 -18.15
C PRO A 90 22.13 6.12 -19.58
N GLY A 91 20.90 6.51 -19.90
CA GLY A 91 20.30 6.33 -21.23
C GLY A 91 19.76 4.92 -21.53
N ARG A 92 20.00 3.92 -20.67
CA ARG A 92 19.50 2.55 -20.82
C ARG A 92 18.47 2.13 -19.77
N TYR A 93 18.02 3.07 -18.94
CA TYR A 93 17.01 2.83 -17.93
C TYR A 93 15.93 3.92 -17.93
N VAL A 94 14.80 3.58 -17.35
CA VAL A 94 13.75 4.51 -16.92
C VAL A 94 13.53 4.40 -15.43
N SER A 95 12.90 5.42 -14.83
CA SER A 95 12.50 5.34 -13.43
C SER A 95 11.06 4.88 -13.25
N VAL A 96 10.85 4.06 -12.23
CA VAL A 96 9.56 3.79 -11.61
C VAL A 96 9.63 4.26 -10.17
N ALA A 97 8.64 5.03 -9.72
CA ALA A 97 8.57 5.43 -8.31
C ALA A 97 7.61 4.55 -7.54
N LEU A 98 7.99 4.09 -6.35
CA LEU A 98 7.15 3.39 -5.39
C LEU A 98 6.57 4.41 -4.40
N LEU A 99 5.29 4.75 -4.56
CA LEU A 99 4.63 5.81 -3.79
C LEU A 99 3.87 5.23 -2.59
N LEU A 100 4.43 5.39 -1.39
CA LEU A 100 3.94 4.77 -0.15
C LEU A 100 4.08 5.72 1.05
N PRO A 101 3.26 5.56 2.11
CA PRO A 101 3.43 6.26 3.39
C PRO A 101 4.53 5.60 4.24
N LEU A 102 5.79 5.81 3.86
CA LEU A 102 6.95 5.10 4.40
C LEU A 102 7.28 5.44 5.86
N THR A 103 6.90 6.61 6.37
CA THR A 103 7.22 7.06 7.74
C THR A 103 6.22 6.65 8.82
N SER A 104 5.32 5.71 8.51
CA SER A 104 4.37 5.19 9.52
C SER A 104 5.10 4.45 10.66
N THR A 105 4.84 4.87 11.89
CA THR A 105 5.35 4.20 13.11
C THR A 105 4.47 3.04 13.59
N ASP A 106 3.27 2.87 13.02
CA ASP A 106 2.43 1.72 13.31
C ASP A 106 3.12 0.40 12.91
N GLY A 107 3.05 -0.59 13.80
CA GLY A 107 3.77 -1.85 13.66
C GLY A 107 3.31 -2.68 12.46
N SER A 108 2.00 -2.70 12.18
CA SER A 108 1.39 -3.45 11.08
C SER A 108 1.65 -2.76 9.75
N MET A 109 1.47 -1.44 9.69
CA MET A 109 1.74 -0.62 8.50
C MET A 109 3.23 -0.63 8.15
N GLY A 110 4.14 -0.51 9.12
CA GLY A 110 5.58 -0.62 8.86
C GLY A 110 5.98 -1.98 8.29
N THR A 111 5.30 -3.06 8.69
CA THR A 111 5.50 -4.39 8.10
C THR A 111 4.95 -4.46 6.68
N LYS A 112 3.77 -3.89 6.41
CA LYS A 112 3.19 -3.76 5.06
C LYS A 112 4.13 -3.01 4.12
N MET A 113 4.60 -1.83 4.52
CA MET A 113 5.50 -1.01 3.70
C MET A 113 6.78 -1.78 3.35
N ARG A 114 7.39 -2.45 4.34
CA ARG A 114 8.55 -3.31 4.10
C ARG A 114 8.26 -4.39 3.05
N ARG A 115 7.12 -5.09 3.16
CA ARG A 115 6.72 -6.14 2.21
C ARG A 115 6.47 -5.59 0.81
N GLU A 116 5.88 -4.41 0.69
CA GLU A 116 5.68 -3.73 -0.61
C GLU A 116 7.03 -3.38 -1.27
N LEU A 117 7.99 -2.86 -0.49
CA LEU A 117 9.34 -2.58 -1.00
C LEU A 117 10.04 -3.87 -1.45
N GLN A 118 9.89 -4.96 -0.69
CA GLN A 118 10.49 -6.26 -1.01
C GLN A 118 9.97 -6.83 -2.34
N GLY A 119 8.65 -6.79 -2.56
CA GLY A 119 8.04 -7.24 -3.82
C GLY A 119 8.46 -6.37 -5.00
N ALA A 120 8.47 -5.04 -4.83
CA ALA A 120 8.89 -4.11 -5.88
C ALA A 120 10.37 -4.28 -6.25
N PHE A 121 11.25 -4.48 -5.27
CA PHE A 121 12.67 -4.73 -5.51
C PHE A 121 12.90 -6.09 -6.21
N ALA A 122 12.18 -7.14 -5.82
CA ALA A 122 12.27 -8.43 -6.49
C ALA A 122 12.00 -8.29 -8.00
N GLU A 123 10.92 -7.62 -8.39
CA GLU A 123 10.62 -7.39 -9.80
C GLU A 123 11.62 -6.42 -10.46
N GLN A 124 12.13 -5.40 -9.76
CA GLN A 124 13.22 -4.58 -10.30
C GLN A 124 14.42 -5.44 -10.70
N TYR A 125 14.83 -6.35 -9.80
CA TYR A 125 15.95 -7.24 -10.04
C TYR A 125 15.68 -8.19 -11.22
N ARG A 126 14.51 -8.82 -11.25
CA ARG A 126 14.09 -9.68 -12.37
C ARG A 126 14.07 -8.93 -13.70
N ALA A 127 13.50 -7.73 -13.73
CA ALA A 127 13.47 -6.88 -14.92
C ALA A 127 14.88 -6.56 -15.41
N ASN A 128 15.81 -6.31 -14.49
CA ASN A 128 17.17 -5.89 -14.82
C ASN A 128 18.11 -7.03 -15.19
N HIS A 129 17.93 -8.23 -14.65
CA HIS A 129 18.91 -9.33 -14.78
C HIS A 129 18.35 -10.57 -15.47
N LEU A 130 17.04 -10.84 -15.37
CA LEU A 130 16.43 -12.11 -15.80
C LEU A 130 15.48 -11.95 -17.01
N SER A 131 15.56 -10.82 -17.71
CA SER A 131 14.68 -10.49 -18.84
C SER A 131 15.39 -10.55 -20.20
N ASN A 132 16.34 -11.46 -20.42
CA ASN A 132 17.10 -11.60 -21.68
C ASN A 132 17.62 -10.25 -22.22
N ASP A 133 18.20 -9.44 -21.34
CA ASP A 133 18.72 -8.09 -21.65
C ASP A 133 17.74 -7.08 -22.27
N GLN A 134 16.43 -7.30 -22.09
CA GLN A 134 15.41 -6.31 -22.46
C GLN A 134 15.70 -4.93 -21.84
N VAL A 135 15.44 -3.89 -22.64
CA VAL A 135 15.53 -2.48 -22.28
C VAL A 135 14.15 -1.80 -22.40
N PRO A 136 13.90 -0.70 -21.66
CA PRO A 136 14.78 -0.12 -20.65
C PRO A 136 14.93 -0.99 -19.39
N LYS A 137 16.10 -0.90 -18.75
CA LYS A 137 16.29 -1.34 -17.36
C LYS A 137 15.52 -0.39 -16.42
N ILE A 138 15.36 -0.78 -15.17
CA ILE A 138 14.47 -0.14 -14.22
C ILE A 138 15.26 0.42 -13.03
N ARG A 139 15.14 1.74 -12.85
CA ARG A 139 15.58 2.45 -11.64
C ARG A 139 14.38 2.62 -10.71
N LEU A 140 14.44 2.05 -9.52
CA LEU A 140 13.36 2.15 -8.54
C LEU A 140 13.60 3.32 -7.59
N LEU A 141 12.65 4.26 -7.53
CA LEU A 141 12.69 5.41 -6.63
C LEU A 141 11.70 5.21 -5.49
N LEU A 142 12.11 5.41 -4.25
CA LEU A 142 11.20 5.43 -3.11
C LEU A 142 10.59 6.82 -2.96
N ALA A 143 9.26 6.92 -2.95
CA ALA A 143 8.51 8.17 -2.84
C ALA A 143 7.63 8.15 -1.57
N ASN A 144 8.05 8.86 -0.53
CA ASN A 144 7.35 8.88 0.76
C ASN A 144 6.29 9.98 0.81
N THR A 145 5.04 9.63 1.14
CA THR A 145 3.90 10.55 1.30
C THR A 145 3.61 10.96 2.75
N GLY A 146 4.44 10.56 3.70
CA GLY A 146 4.22 10.81 5.12
C GLY A 146 3.17 9.89 5.75
N LYS A 147 3.02 9.95 7.08
CA LYS A 147 2.02 9.19 7.82
C LYS A 147 0.63 9.44 7.24
N ASN A 148 -0.13 8.36 7.02
CA ASN A 148 -1.49 8.39 6.46
C ASN A 148 -1.60 9.10 5.10
N ASN A 149 -0.50 9.22 4.35
CA ASN A 149 -0.41 9.98 3.11
C ASN A 149 -0.73 11.48 3.26
N LEU A 150 -0.67 12.05 4.47
CA LEU A 150 -1.08 13.45 4.71
C LEU A 150 -0.20 14.47 3.97
N LEU A 151 1.05 14.09 3.64
CA LEU A 151 2.05 14.91 2.97
C LEU A 151 2.25 14.45 1.51
N TRP A 152 1.19 13.96 0.85
CA TRP A 152 1.28 13.46 -0.52
C TRP A 152 1.66 14.54 -1.55
N ARG A 153 1.21 15.80 -1.38
CA ARG A 153 1.36 16.87 -2.38
C ARG A 153 2.83 17.16 -2.74
N PRO A 154 3.72 17.48 -1.78
CA PRO A 154 5.10 17.79 -2.14
C PRO A 154 5.81 16.63 -2.85
N THR A 155 5.50 15.38 -2.47
CA THR A 155 6.05 14.19 -3.11
C THR A 155 5.53 14.03 -4.54
N VAL A 156 4.24 14.24 -4.79
CA VAL A 156 3.66 14.23 -6.13
C VAL A 156 4.22 15.35 -7.00
N ASP A 157 4.33 16.56 -6.47
CA ASP A 157 4.94 17.68 -7.18
C ASP A 157 6.39 17.38 -7.57
N ARG A 158 7.16 16.76 -6.66
CA ARG A 158 8.50 16.29 -6.99
C ARG A 158 8.48 15.27 -8.12
N LEU A 159 7.61 14.25 -8.07
CA LEU A 159 7.51 13.21 -9.10
C LEU A 159 7.26 13.80 -10.50
N LYS A 160 6.41 14.82 -10.63
CA LYS A 160 6.15 15.48 -11.91
C LYS A 160 7.42 16.07 -12.54
N THR A 161 8.33 16.57 -11.72
CA THR A 161 9.62 17.12 -12.19
C THR A 161 10.60 16.06 -12.68
N LEU A 162 10.38 14.78 -12.36
CA LEU A 162 11.30 13.67 -12.67
C LEU A 162 11.02 13.00 -14.03
N THR A 163 10.04 13.48 -14.80
CA THR A 163 9.68 12.90 -16.11
C THR A 163 10.73 13.18 -17.20
N GLY A 164 11.46 14.30 -17.07
CA GLY A 164 12.56 14.71 -17.96
C GLY A 164 13.88 13.98 -17.71
N ALA A 165 14.91 14.32 -18.50
CA ALA A 165 16.28 13.87 -18.21
C ALA A 165 16.81 14.57 -16.93
N PRO A 166 17.69 13.91 -16.14
CA PRO A 166 18.19 12.55 -16.33
C PRO A 166 17.27 11.46 -15.75
N ASP A 167 16.21 11.84 -15.03
CA ASP A 167 15.46 10.92 -14.18
C ASP A 167 14.53 9.97 -14.93
N ARG A 168 13.90 10.43 -16.01
CA ARG A 168 13.07 9.63 -16.92
C ARG A 168 12.01 8.80 -16.18
N LEU A 169 11.26 9.41 -15.26
CA LEU A 169 10.11 8.78 -14.62
C LEU A 169 9.06 8.41 -15.68
N ARG A 170 8.61 7.15 -15.67
CA ARG A 170 7.63 6.62 -16.63
C ARG A 170 6.41 6.01 -15.98
N ALA A 171 6.53 5.56 -14.73
CA ALA A 171 5.40 5.05 -13.98
C ALA A 171 5.58 5.30 -12.48
N VAL A 172 4.45 5.29 -11.78
CA VAL A 172 4.37 5.17 -10.33
C VAL A 172 3.71 3.83 -10.01
N SER A 173 4.29 3.05 -9.10
CA SER A 173 3.77 1.78 -8.59
C SER A 173 3.59 1.85 -7.06
N GLY A 174 3.04 0.81 -6.47
CA GLY A 174 2.90 0.65 -5.03
C GLY A 174 1.91 1.61 -4.38
N VAL A 175 1.02 2.26 -5.15
CA VAL A 175 0.02 3.14 -4.57
C VAL A 175 -0.94 2.30 -3.73
N ALA A 176 -0.92 2.54 -2.42
CA ALA A 176 -1.63 1.75 -1.42
C ALA A 176 -2.59 2.61 -0.59
N THR A 177 -3.53 1.97 0.11
CA THR A 177 -4.50 2.58 1.03
C THR A 177 -5.48 3.52 0.34
N SER A 178 -6.70 3.05 0.05
CA SER A 178 -7.74 3.87 -0.61
C SER A 178 -8.27 5.00 0.28
N SER A 179 -7.57 6.13 0.33
CA SER A 179 -7.92 7.34 1.09
C SER A 179 -8.10 8.56 0.20
N THR A 180 -8.69 9.64 0.72
CA THR A 180 -8.87 10.91 -0.04
C THR A 180 -7.52 11.46 -0.56
N GLN A 181 -6.47 11.34 0.25
CA GLN A 181 -5.11 11.76 -0.10
C GLN A 181 -4.58 10.97 -1.30
N VAL A 182 -4.77 9.64 -1.28
CA VAL A 182 -4.35 8.76 -2.37
C VAL A 182 -5.16 9.02 -3.64
N LYS A 183 -6.49 9.18 -3.53
CA LYS A 183 -7.34 9.57 -4.66
C LYS A 183 -6.84 10.86 -5.31
N SER A 184 -6.47 11.85 -4.50
CA SER A 184 -5.95 13.13 -4.98
C SER A 184 -4.57 12.98 -5.64
N ALA A 185 -3.66 12.23 -5.02
CA ALA A 185 -2.33 11.94 -5.58
C ALA A 185 -2.42 11.21 -6.92
N VAL A 186 -3.27 10.17 -7.02
CA VAL A 186 -3.50 9.42 -8.26
C VAL A 186 -4.06 10.34 -9.34
N LYS A 187 -5.08 11.14 -9.02
CA LYS A 187 -5.67 12.11 -9.97
C LYS A 187 -4.61 13.06 -10.51
N GLU A 188 -3.77 13.57 -9.63
CA GLU A 188 -2.78 14.58 -9.99
C GLU A 188 -1.63 14.01 -10.82
N LEU A 189 -1.15 12.81 -10.51
CA LEU A 189 -0.16 12.08 -11.31
C LEU A 189 -0.70 11.71 -12.70
N THR A 190 -1.90 11.13 -12.75
CA THR A 190 -2.55 10.72 -14.00
C THR A 190 -2.90 11.91 -14.90
N SER A 191 -3.35 13.02 -14.31
CA SER A 191 -3.57 14.28 -15.05
C SER A 191 -2.27 14.84 -15.66
N ALA A 192 -1.13 14.60 -15.02
CA ALA A 192 0.20 14.92 -15.55
C ALA A 192 0.73 13.87 -16.56
N ARG A 193 -0.12 12.93 -16.99
CA ARG A 193 0.21 11.81 -17.89
C ARG A 193 1.33 10.90 -17.38
N ILE A 194 1.43 10.76 -16.06
CA ILE A 194 2.28 9.76 -15.41
C ILE A 194 1.42 8.53 -15.15
N ALA A 195 1.79 7.39 -15.74
CA ALA A 195 1.07 6.15 -15.53
C ALA A 195 1.17 5.71 -14.06
N VAL A 196 0.06 5.21 -13.50
CA VAL A 196 -0.01 4.77 -12.10
C VAL A 196 -0.50 3.33 -12.06
N VAL A 197 0.18 2.48 -11.29
CA VAL A 197 -0.26 1.12 -10.97
C VAL A 197 -0.53 1.04 -9.46
N GLY A 198 -1.81 0.88 -9.10
CA GLY A 198 -2.22 0.67 -7.71
C GLY A 198 -1.98 -0.77 -7.27
N SER A 199 -1.23 -0.98 -6.19
CA SER A 199 -1.01 -2.31 -5.61
C SER A 199 -2.18 -2.75 -4.73
N THR A 200 -2.70 -1.85 -3.89
CA THR A 200 -3.80 -2.15 -2.96
C THR A 200 -4.89 -1.07 -2.99
N ILE A 201 -5.23 -0.57 -4.19
CA ILE A 201 -6.36 0.37 -4.40
C ILE A 201 -7.61 -0.43 -4.74
N THR A 202 -8.31 -0.88 -3.71
CA THR A 202 -9.53 -1.69 -3.86
C THR A 202 -10.79 -0.83 -4.00
N ALA A 203 -10.76 0.45 -3.60
CA ALA A 203 -11.95 1.31 -3.65
C ALA A 203 -12.49 1.47 -5.08
N ASP A 204 -13.81 1.36 -5.21
CA ASP A 204 -14.52 1.42 -6.50
C ASP A 204 -14.56 2.82 -7.10
N ASP A 205 -14.28 3.87 -6.31
CA ASP A 205 -14.34 5.27 -6.72
C ASP A 205 -12.94 5.91 -6.91
N ILE A 206 -11.88 5.11 -6.76
CA ILE A 206 -10.52 5.38 -7.27
C ILE A 206 -10.30 4.46 -8.47
N ALA A 207 -11.16 4.63 -9.46
CA ALA A 207 -11.23 3.78 -10.64
C ALA A 207 -11.73 4.58 -11.84
N ASN A 208 -11.40 4.06 -13.02
CA ASN A 208 -11.99 4.46 -14.28
C ASN A 208 -13.16 3.53 -14.62
N GLY A 209 -14.03 3.90 -15.56
CA GLY A 209 -15.12 3.03 -15.97
C GLY A 209 -15.98 3.58 -17.10
N PRO A 210 -17.11 2.92 -17.42
CA PRO A 210 -17.95 3.28 -18.56
C PRO A 210 -18.50 4.72 -18.52
N LYS A 211 -18.55 5.34 -17.35
CA LYS A 211 -19.01 6.74 -17.16
C LYS A 211 -17.91 7.78 -17.42
N GLY A 212 -16.66 7.34 -17.61
CA GLY A 212 -15.51 8.18 -17.83
C GLY A 212 -14.27 7.68 -17.09
N ASP A 213 -13.12 8.24 -17.48
CA ASP A 213 -11.81 7.90 -16.93
C ASP A 213 -11.25 9.09 -16.12
N PRO A 214 -11.70 9.32 -14.88
CA PRO A 214 -11.21 10.41 -14.04
C PRO A 214 -9.73 10.28 -13.64
N PHE A 215 -9.11 9.12 -13.88
CA PHE A 215 -7.71 8.81 -13.61
C PHE A 215 -7.03 8.21 -14.85
N PRO A 216 -6.86 8.97 -15.95
CA PRO A 216 -6.34 8.45 -17.20
C PRO A 216 -4.92 7.89 -17.03
N GLY A 217 -4.71 6.61 -17.37
CA GLY A 217 -3.43 5.94 -17.13
C GLY A 217 -3.27 5.31 -15.74
N LEU A 218 -4.36 5.21 -14.95
CA LEU A 218 -4.43 4.32 -13.80
C LEU A 218 -4.69 2.86 -14.24
N ALA A 219 -3.88 1.95 -13.73
CA ALA A 219 -4.14 0.51 -13.71
C ALA A 219 -4.20 0.01 -12.25
N ARG A 220 -4.96 -1.06 -12.00
CA ARG A 220 -5.04 -1.71 -10.69
C ARG A 220 -4.79 -3.21 -10.83
N VAL A 221 -3.95 -3.75 -9.95
CA VAL A 221 -3.69 -5.21 -9.91
C VAL A 221 -4.56 -5.92 -8.89
N SER A 222 -5.02 -5.20 -7.86
CA SER A 222 -5.92 -5.70 -6.82
C SER A 222 -7.39 -5.71 -7.28
N PRO A 223 -8.18 -6.74 -6.92
CA PRO A 223 -9.62 -6.71 -7.11
C PRO A 223 -10.26 -5.46 -6.49
N THR A 224 -11.43 -5.07 -6.99
CA THR A 224 -12.21 -3.99 -6.36
C THR A 224 -12.92 -4.47 -5.10
N ASN A 225 -13.27 -3.58 -4.19
CA ASN A 225 -14.10 -3.90 -3.02
C ASN A 225 -15.42 -4.58 -3.45
N ARG A 226 -16.01 -4.13 -4.56
CA ARG A 226 -17.18 -4.80 -5.15
C ARG A 226 -16.87 -6.21 -5.64
N ASP A 227 -15.71 -6.45 -6.26
CA ASP A 227 -15.29 -7.77 -6.72
C ASP A 227 -14.96 -8.71 -5.55
N GLU A 228 -14.27 -8.21 -4.52
CA GLU A 228 -14.02 -8.92 -3.26
C GLU A 228 -15.34 -9.34 -2.60
N ALA A 229 -16.28 -8.41 -2.48
CA ALA A 229 -17.57 -8.68 -1.88
C ALA A 229 -18.37 -9.73 -2.66
N ARG A 230 -18.41 -9.64 -4.00
CA ARG A 230 -19.06 -10.65 -4.86
C ARG A 230 -18.42 -12.02 -4.68
N ALA A 231 -17.08 -12.09 -4.74
CA ALA A 231 -16.34 -13.34 -4.60
C ALA A 231 -16.59 -13.99 -3.23
N LEU A 232 -16.54 -13.22 -2.14
CA LEU A 232 -16.83 -13.71 -0.78
C LEU A 232 -18.27 -14.20 -0.63
N ALA A 233 -19.24 -13.45 -1.14
CA ALA A 233 -20.64 -13.82 -1.04
C ALA A 233 -20.97 -15.10 -1.81
N GLN A 234 -20.41 -15.26 -3.01
CA GLN A 234 -20.56 -16.47 -3.82
C GLN A 234 -19.87 -17.68 -3.16
N PHE A 235 -18.63 -17.51 -2.71
CA PHE A 235 -17.89 -18.54 -1.97
C PHE A 235 -18.65 -19.00 -0.71
N GLY A 236 -19.13 -18.03 0.09
CA GLY A 236 -19.87 -18.27 1.31
C GLY A 236 -21.31 -18.75 1.10
N LYS A 237 -21.80 -18.80 -0.15
CA LYS A 237 -23.21 -19.04 -0.50
C LYS A 237 -24.16 -18.19 0.37
N VAL A 238 -23.80 -16.91 0.52
CA VAL A 238 -24.43 -16.04 1.50
C VAL A 238 -25.90 -15.82 1.16
N ARG A 239 -26.74 -15.99 2.18
CA ARG A 239 -28.16 -15.68 2.11
C ARG A 239 -28.44 -14.32 2.72
N ALA A 240 -28.99 -13.41 1.92
CA ALA A 240 -29.29 -12.04 2.36
C ALA A 240 -30.20 -11.99 3.60
N ASP A 241 -31.20 -12.87 3.70
CA ASP A 241 -32.14 -12.96 4.84
C ASP A 241 -31.52 -13.47 6.15
N ARG A 242 -30.29 -14.00 6.07
CA ARG A 242 -29.48 -14.48 7.20
C ARG A 242 -28.18 -13.70 7.38
N ALA A 243 -28.04 -12.58 6.67
CA ALA A 243 -26.86 -11.73 6.72
C ALA A 243 -27.20 -10.35 7.29
N LEU A 244 -26.30 -9.84 8.14
CA LEU A 244 -26.35 -8.51 8.71
C LEU A 244 -25.08 -7.75 8.33
N LEU A 245 -25.19 -6.44 8.10
CA LEU A 245 -24.07 -5.55 7.83
C LEU A 245 -23.67 -4.77 9.09
N VAL A 246 -22.40 -4.78 9.45
CA VAL A 246 -21.77 -3.86 10.40
C VAL A 246 -20.88 -2.91 9.60
N GLN A 247 -21.12 -1.60 9.66
CA GLN A 247 -20.45 -0.63 8.79
C GLN A 247 -19.96 0.63 9.49
N ASP A 248 -18.84 1.13 8.99
CA ASP A 248 -18.29 2.43 9.39
C ASP A 248 -19.05 3.60 8.75
N THR A 249 -19.40 4.56 9.58
CA THR A 249 -20.09 5.79 9.20
C THR A 249 -19.14 6.93 8.87
N ARG A 250 -17.84 6.83 9.21
CA ARG A 250 -16.84 7.82 8.82
C ARG A 250 -16.77 7.91 7.29
N THR A 251 -16.73 9.14 6.78
CA THR A 251 -16.62 9.44 5.35
C THR A 251 -15.23 9.98 5.00
N GLY A 252 -14.85 9.90 3.73
CA GLY A 252 -13.54 10.35 3.24
C GLY A 252 -12.45 9.27 3.31
N ASP A 253 -12.83 8.08 3.76
CA ASP A 253 -12.08 6.84 3.61
C ASP A 253 -12.74 6.01 2.51
N HIS A 254 -12.17 6.10 1.32
CA HIS A 254 -12.72 5.49 0.11
C HIS A 254 -12.78 3.97 0.19
N TYR A 255 -11.86 3.34 0.94
CA TYR A 255 -11.93 1.90 1.19
C TYR A 255 -13.22 1.55 1.95
N THR A 256 -13.47 2.18 3.09
CA THR A 256 -14.67 1.85 3.90
C THR A 256 -15.95 2.28 3.19
N ASP A 257 -15.93 3.42 2.49
CA ASP A 257 -17.09 3.97 1.79
C ASP A 257 -17.56 3.06 0.65
N THR A 258 -16.67 2.50 -0.17
CA THR A 258 -17.11 1.59 -1.24
C THR A 258 -17.30 0.16 -0.78
N LEU A 259 -16.56 -0.30 0.24
CA LEU A 259 -16.76 -1.64 0.83
C LEU A 259 -18.15 -1.76 1.48
N LYS A 260 -18.57 -0.75 2.26
CA LYS A 260 -19.92 -0.77 2.85
C LYS A 260 -21.01 -0.72 1.78
N ALA A 261 -20.81 0.05 0.71
CA ALA A 261 -21.74 0.07 -0.43
C ALA A 261 -21.81 -1.30 -1.14
N ALA A 262 -20.66 -1.96 -1.33
CA ALA A 262 -20.58 -3.30 -1.91
C ALA A 262 -21.34 -4.33 -1.06
N PHE A 263 -21.09 -4.40 0.25
CA PHE A 263 -21.81 -5.33 1.13
C PHE A 263 -23.28 -4.99 1.28
N ALA A 264 -23.65 -3.70 1.36
CA ALA A 264 -25.05 -3.28 1.40
C ALA A 264 -25.83 -3.76 0.17
N SER A 265 -25.20 -3.76 -1.02
CA SER A 265 -25.82 -4.27 -2.25
C SER A 265 -26.13 -5.77 -2.20
N LEU A 266 -25.32 -6.56 -1.49
CA LEU A 266 -25.46 -8.02 -1.37
C LEU A 266 -26.53 -8.44 -0.37
N VAL A 267 -26.86 -7.57 0.59
CA VAL A 267 -27.92 -7.81 1.58
C VAL A 267 -29.18 -7.01 1.27
N LYS A 268 -29.34 -6.49 0.04
CA LYS A 268 -30.54 -5.75 -0.37
C LYS A 268 -31.79 -6.61 -0.12
N GLY A 269 -32.77 -6.06 0.58
CA GLY A 269 -34.00 -6.76 0.95
C GLY A 269 -33.90 -7.61 2.23
N THR A 270 -32.75 -7.58 2.92
CA THR A 270 -32.66 -8.13 4.29
C THR A 270 -33.61 -7.40 5.24
N ARG A 271 -34.08 -8.10 6.27
CA ARG A 271 -34.92 -7.53 7.34
C ARG A 271 -34.12 -6.88 8.47
N TYR A 272 -32.79 -6.96 8.43
CA TYR A 272 -31.91 -6.42 9.46
C TYR A 272 -31.35 -5.07 9.04
N GLU A 273 -31.52 -4.06 9.88
CA GLU A 273 -30.85 -2.79 9.67
C GLU A 273 -29.32 -2.93 9.84
N PRO A 274 -28.52 -2.20 9.04
CA PRO A 274 -27.09 -2.13 9.25
C PRO A 274 -26.75 -1.60 10.64
N GLN A 275 -25.82 -2.27 11.31
CA GLN A 275 -25.30 -1.84 12.60
C GLN A 275 -24.14 -0.87 12.37
N LEU A 276 -24.16 0.25 13.08
CA LEU A 276 -23.31 1.41 12.77
C LEU A 276 -22.23 1.59 13.83
N PHE A 277 -21.02 1.91 13.37
CA PHE A 277 -19.96 2.45 14.22
C PHE A 277 -19.29 3.63 13.50
N THR A 278 -18.50 4.42 14.22
CA THR A 278 -17.70 5.50 13.64
C THR A 278 -16.25 5.34 14.08
N SER A 279 -15.33 5.06 13.14
CA SER A 279 -13.90 5.00 13.47
C SER A 279 -13.29 6.39 13.71
N PRO A 280 -12.17 6.49 14.44
CA PRO A 280 -11.40 7.72 14.55
C PRO A 280 -10.88 8.21 13.18
N LYS A 281 -10.40 9.46 13.14
CA LYS A 281 -9.81 10.05 11.93
C LYS A 281 -8.58 9.28 11.46
N ASP A 282 -7.72 8.88 12.39
CA ASP A 282 -6.63 7.94 12.12
C ASP A 282 -7.19 6.51 12.27
N PRO A 283 -7.26 5.71 11.19
CA PRO A 283 -7.80 4.36 11.25
C PRO A 283 -6.94 3.37 12.06
N THR A 284 -5.72 3.76 12.43
CA THR A 284 -4.85 2.98 13.32
C THR A 284 -5.10 3.27 14.80
N ASP A 285 -5.86 4.32 15.14
CA ASP A 285 -6.21 4.64 16.52
C ASP A 285 -7.25 3.66 17.08
N GLU A 286 -7.09 3.32 18.35
CA GLU A 286 -8.02 2.46 19.08
C GLU A 286 -9.41 3.09 19.22
N GLY A 287 -9.46 4.39 19.52
CA GLY A 287 -10.73 5.09 19.75
C GLY A 287 -11.63 4.43 20.80
N THR A 288 -12.94 4.61 20.63
CA THR A 288 -14.00 4.11 21.54
C THR A 288 -14.90 3.06 20.90
N THR A 289 -14.59 2.62 19.67
CA THR A 289 -15.42 1.69 18.89
C THR A 289 -15.64 0.34 19.57
N ALA A 290 -14.73 -0.08 20.45
CA ALA A 290 -14.91 -1.28 21.28
C ALA A 290 -16.20 -1.25 22.13
N ASN A 291 -16.58 -0.09 22.68
CA ASN A 291 -17.80 0.05 23.48
C ASN A 291 -19.05 -0.11 22.60
N THR A 292 -19.04 0.48 21.41
CA THR A 292 -20.12 0.33 20.42
C THR A 292 -20.23 -1.13 19.96
N PHE A 293 -19.10 -1.82 19.75
CA PHE A 293 -19.13 -3.22 19.34
C PHE A 293 -19.73 -4.14 20.40
N GLN A 294 -19.52 -3.87 21.70
CA GLN A 294 -20.23 -4.63 22.75
C GLN A 294 -21.75 -4.53 22.57
N GLN A 295 -22.27 -3.32 22.35
CA GLN A 295 -23.71 -3.10 22.10
C GLN A 295 -24.19 -3.79 20.81
N ILE A 296 -23.44 -3.66 19.72
CA ILE A 296 -23.76 -4.31 18.44
C ILE A 296 -23.84 -5.83 18.61
N THR A 297 -22.99 -6.45 19.45
CA THR A 297 -23.03 -7.91 19.64
C THR A 297 -24.31 -8.38 20.33
N HIS A 298 -24.92 -7.57 21.20
CA HIS A 298 -26.25 -7.86 21.76
C HIS A 298 -27.30 -7.88 20.66
N LEU A 299 -27.30 -6.86 19.78
CA LEU A 299 -28.24 -6.77 18.65
C LEU A 299 -28.06 -7.92 17.64
N ILE A 300 -26.82 -8.34 17.38
CA ILE A 300 -26.53 -9.54 16.58
C ILE A 300 -27.08 -10.80 17.26
N CYS A 301 -26.93 -10.92 18.58
CA CYS A 301 -27.47 -12.04 19.36
C CYS A 301 -29.00 -12.12 19.36
N ASP A 302 -29.68 -10.99 19.24
CA ASP A 302 -31.15 -10.92 19.16
C ASP A 302 -31.68 -11.09 17.73
N SER A 303 -30.80 -10.97 16.73
CA SER A 303 -31.13 -11.20 15.32
C SER A 303 -31.13 -12.68 14.93
N GLY A 304 -31.75 -13.04 13.81
CA GLY A 304 -31.61 -14.37 13.20
C GLY A 304 -30.43 -14.50 12.22
N ALA A 305 -29.49 -13.56 12.22
CA ALA A 305 -28.35 -13.57 11.32
C ALA A 305 -27.31 -14.63 11.71
N GLU A 306 -26.64 -15.19 10.71
CA GLU A 306 -25.55 -16.17 10.87
C GLU A 306 -24.27 -15.67 10.18
N THR A 307 -24.43 -14.80 9.19
CA THR A 307 -23.34 -14.12 8.50
C THR A 307 -23.33 -12.64 8.89
N VAL A 308 -22.16 -12.12 9.20
CA VAL A 308 -21.94 -10.69 9.42
C VAL A 308 -20.95 -10.19 8.38
N PHE A 309 -21.40 -9.29 7.52
CA PHE A 309 -20.49 -8.50 6.71
C PHE A 309 -19.93 -7.37 7.56
N PHE A 310 -18.61 -7.21 7.59
CA PHE A 310 -17.95 -6.12 8.30
C PHE A 310 -17.27 -5.18 7.32
N ALA A 311 -17.70 -3.93 7.27
CA ALA A 311 -17.12 -2.88 6.45
C ALA A 311 -16.39 -1.84 7.32
N GLY A 312 -15.09 -2.09 7.54
CA GLY A 312 -14.22 -1.24 8.35
C GLY A 312 -12.74 -1.60 8.19
N ARG A 313 -11.86 -0.81 8.82
CA ARG A 313 -10.39 -1.00 8.82
C ARG A 313 -9.96 -2.05 9.85
N HIS A 314 -8.74 -2.57 9.71
CA HIS A 314 -8.22 -3.68 10.52
C HIS A 314 -8.29 -3.47 12.04
N THR A 315 -8.02 -2.26 12.55
CA THR A 315 -8.10 -1.95 13.98
C THR A 315 -9.50 -2.16 14.53
N GLN A 316 -10.52 -1.60 13.84
CA GLN A 316 -11.92 -1.75 14.23
C GLN A 316 -12.42 -3.18 13.99
N LEU A 317 -11.98 -3.84 12.92
CA LEU A 317 -12.29 -5.25 12.66
C LEU A 317 -11.81 -6.14 13.81
N ARG A 318 -10.58 -5.95 14.29
CA ARG A 318 -10.07 -6.69 15.46
C ARG A 318 -10.96 -6.45 16.68
N GLN A 319 -11.29 -5.19 16.99
CA GLN A 319 -12.12 -4.87 18.15
C GLN A 319 -13.51 -5.52 18.05
N PHE A 320 -14.12 -5.50 16.85
CA PHE A 320 -15.38 -6.16 16.60
C PHE A 320 -15.30 -7.67 16.79
N ILE A 321 -14.25 -8.32 16.27
CA ILE A 321 -14.03 -9.77 16.45
C ILE A 321 -13.92 -10.08 17.95
N ASN A 322 -13.06 -9.37 18.69
CA ASN A 322 -12.92 -9.57 20.14
C ASN A 322 -14.26 -9.43 20.89
N ALA A 323 -15.04 -8.39 20.57
CA ALA A 323 -16.36 -8.19 21.16
C ALA A 323 -17.31 -9.35 20.81
N LEU A 324 -17.33 -9.79 19.55
CA LEU A 324 -18.15 -10.92 19.11
C LEU A 324 -17.75 -12.22 19.80
N GLY A 325 -16.46 -12.43 20.08
CA GLY A 325 -15.97 -13.55 20.89
C GLY A 325 -16.42 -13.51 22.34
N ALA A 326 -16.72 -12.33 22.88
CA ALA A 326 -17.21 -12.13 24.24
C ALA A 326 -18.75 -12.03 24.36
N ARG A 327 -19.48 -12.14 23.24
CA ARG A 327 -20.95 -12.02 23.20
C ARG A 327 -21.68 -12.95 24.17
N GLY A 328 -22.90 -12.61 24.57
CA GLY A 328 -23.72 -13.45 25.46
C GLY A 328 -24.21 -14.76 24.82
N CYS A 329 -24.59 -14.75 23.53
CA CYS A 329 -25.11 -15.92 22.82
C CYS A 329 -24.01 -16.86 22.30
N GLN A 330 -23.19 -17.41 23.21
CA GLN A 330 -22.07 -18.31 22.90
C GLN A 330 -22.49 -19.64 22.25
N ASN A 331 -23.76 -20.04 22.39
CA ASN A 331 -24.33 -21.21 21.76
C ASN A 331 -24.47 -21.07 20.23
N ARG A 332 -24.59 -19.84 19.71
CA ARG A 332 -24.76 -19.55 18.28
C ARG A 332 -23.43 -19.45 17.55
N ALA A 333 -23.40 -19.83 16.28
CA ALA A 333 -22.22 -19.66 15.42
C ALA A 333 -22.40 -18.46 14.50
N PHE A 334 -21.31 -17.72 14.27
CA PHE A 334 -21.29 -16.58 13.36
C PHE A 334 -20.11 -16.67 12.41
N THR A 335 -20.35 -16.32 11.15
CA THR A 335 -19.30 -16.13 10.14
C THR A 335 -19.17 -14.64 9.86
N VAL A 336 -17.99 -14.08 10.10
CA VAL A 336 -17.63 -12.71 9.72
C VAL A 336 -16.95 -12.74 8.36
N LEU A 337 -17.47 -11.97 7.41
CA LEU A 337 -16.90 -11.76 6.09
C LEU A 337 -16.46 -10.30 5.95
N THR A 338 -15.23 -10.06 5.51
CA THR A 338 -14.63 -8.71 5.40
C THR A 338 -13.66 -8.62 4.21
N GLY A 339 -13.35 -7.41 3.77
CA GLY A 339 -12.37 -7.14 2.71
C GLY A 339 -10.92 -7.39 3.13
N ASP A 340 -9.99 -6.96 2.28
CA ASP A 340 -8.54 -7.22 2.36
C ASP A 340 -7.82 -6.76 3.63
N GLU A 341 -8.40 -5.83 4.39
CA GLU A 341 -7.90 -5.44 5.72
C GLU A 341 -7.87 -6.59 6.73
N GLY A 342 -8.57 -7.70 6.49
CA GLY A 342 -8.42 -8.94 7.28
C GLY A 342 -6.99 -9.51 7.23
N SER A 343 -6.20 -9.18 6.20
CA SER A 343 -4.80 -9.61 6.04
C SER A 343 -3.85 -9.05 7.10
N TYR A 344 -4.25 -8.07 7.91
CA TYR A 344 -3.41 -7.56 9.00
C TYR A 344 -3.63 -8.29 10.33
N LEU A 345 -4.73 -9.05 10.47
CA LEU A 345 -5.13 -9.62 11.75
C LEU A 345 -4.18 -10.72 12.26
N GLY A 346 -3.51 -11.48 11.39
CA GLY A 346 -2.60 -12.54 11.81
C GLY A 346 -1.40 -12.01 12.62
N GLY A 347 -0.98 -10.77 12.35
CA GLY A 347 0.11 -10.10 13.06
C GLY A 347 -0.35 -9.22 14.23
N ASP A 348 -1.65 -9.06 14.45
CA ASP A 348 -2.17 -8.16 15.48
C ASP A 348 -2.16 -8.82 16.87
N LYS A 349 -1.26 -8.34 17.74
CA LYS A 349 -1.07 -8.86 19.09
C LYS A 349 -2.25 -8.61 20.04
N LYS A 350 -3.15 -7.69 19.71
CA LYS A 350 -4.34 -7.38 20.53
C LYS A 350 -5.56 -8.21 20.12
N LEU A 351 -5.47 -9.01 19.05
CA LEU A 351 -6.54 -9.95 18.69
C LEU A 351 -6.64 -11.04 19.78
N ASP A 352 -7.81 -11.17 20.40
CA ASP A 352 -8.08 -12.28 21.32
C ASP A 352 -8.31 -13.56 20.50
N ARG A 353 -7.26 -14.36 20.38
CA ARG A 353 -7.27 -15.62 19.63
C ARG A 353 -8.30 -16.62 20.15
N ASN A 354 -8.70 -16.55 21.43
CA ASN A 354 -9.73 -17.43 21.97
C ASN A 354 -11.12 -17.17 21.36
N THR A 355 -11.35 -15.99 20.79
CA THR A 355 -12.58 -15.66 20.06
C THR A 355 -12.90 -16.69 18.97
N LEU A 356 -11.88 -17.16 18.23
CA LEU A 356 -12.08 -18.07 17.11
C LEU A 356 -12.53 -19.47 17.57
N ARG A 357 -12.25 -19.83 18.83
CA ARG A 357 -12.71 -21.08 19.46
C ARG A 357 -14.16 -20.97 19.96
N ARG A 358 -14.71 -19.75 20.02
CA ARG A 358 -16.06 -19.44 20.53
C ARG A 358 -17.10 -19.33 19.41
N LYS A 359 -17.06 -20.30 18.48
CA LYS A 359 -17.96 -20.40 17.31
C LYS A 359 -17.99 -19.14 16.42
N VAL A 360 -16.89 -18.38 16.38
CA VAL A 360 -16.69 -17.27 15.43
C VAL A 360 -15.75 -17.75 14.34
N THR A 361 -16.19 -17.69 13.10
CA THR A 361 -15.34 -17.92 11.93
C THR A 361 -15.10 -16.59 11.25
N VAL A 362 -13.85 -16.22 11.00
CA VAL A 362 -13.49 -14.97 10.32
C VAL A 362 -12.86 -15.33 8.98
N ARG A 363 -13.47 -14.87 7.89
CA ARG A 363 -12.94 -15.03 6.54
C ARG A 363 -12.85 -13.67 5.85
N TYR A 364 -11.81 -13.50 5.06
CA TYR A 364 -11.59 -12.27 4.33
C TYR A 364 -11.09 -12.54 2.91
N ALA A 365 -11.31 -11.57 2.03
CA ALA A 365 -10.78 -11.55 0.68
C ALA A 365 -9.34 -11.05 0.74
N SER A 366 -8.33 -11.89 0.51
CA SER A 366 -6.96 -11.42 0.39
C SER A 366 -6.67 -11.01 -1.05
N LEU A 367 -5.76 -10.04 -1.26
CA LEU A 367 -5.35 -9.60 -2.60
C LEU A 367 -4.43 -10.61 -3.29
N ALA A 368 -3.72 -11.41 -2.50
CA ALA A 368 -2.88 -12.53 -2.91
C ALA A 368 -2.68 -13.48 -1.72
N HIS A 369 -2.24 -14.72 -1.96
CA HIS A 369 -1.84 -15.64 -0.90
C HIS A 369 -0.79 -16.63 -1.42
N PRO A 370 0.25 -16.97 -0.64
CA PRO A 370 1.30 -17.91 -1.04
C PRO A 370 0.74 -19.29 -1.48
N ASP A 371 -0.27 -19.79 -0.77
CA ASP A 371 -0.89 -21.08 -1.10
C ASP A 371 -1.82 -21.06 -2.32
N ALA A 372 -2.29 -19.88 -2.77
CA ALA A 372 -3.26 -19.80 -3.86
C ALA A 372 -2.70 -20.41 -5.15
N TRP A 373 -1.43 -20.15 -5.45
CA TRP A 373 -0.77 -20.64 -6.65
C TRP A 373 0.37 -21.65 -6.40
N ALA A 374 0.75 -21.96 -5.15
CA ALA A 374 1.71 -23.02 -4.83
C ALA A 374 1.35 -24.42 -5.39
N ALA A 375 2.33 -25.18 -5.88
CA ALA A 375 2.08 -26.53 -6.40
C ALA A 375 1.46 -27.44 -5.30
N GLU A 376 0.33 -28.08 -5.61
CA GLU A 376 -0.28 -29.05 -4.69
C GLU A 376 0.44 -30.40 -4.75
N LYS A 377 0.57 -31.06 -3.59
CA LYS A 377 0.92 -32.50 -3.54
C LYS A 377 -0.30 -33.31 -4.02
N GLY A 378 -0.42 -33.56 -5.33
CA GLY A 378 -1.45 -34.46 -5.87
C GLY A 378 -2.10 -34.04 -7.19
N GLY A 379 -1.87 -32.82 -7.68
CA GLY A 379 -2.21 -32.39 -9.04
C GLY A 379 -3.70 -32.35 -9.42
N ALA A 380 -4.27 -31.15 -9.49
CA ALA A 380 -4.96 -30.57 -10.66
C ALA A 380 -5.49 -29.18 -10.25
N LYS A 381 -4.73 -28.11 -10.56
CA LYS A 381 -5.23 -26.75 -10.35
C LYS A 381 -6.22 -26.32 -11.43
N GLU A 382 -7.06 -25.35 -11.08
CA GLU A 382 -7.86 -24.59 -12.03
C GLU A 382 -7.00 -24.20 -13.24
N ARG A 383 -7.49 -24.51 -14.45
CA ARG A 383 -6.70 -24.43 -15.69
C ARG A 383 -6.44 -22.99 -16.16
N THR A 384 -7.01 -22.00 -15.49
CA THR A 384 -7.01 -20.60 -15.93
C THR A 384 -7.03 -19.64 -14.73
N GLY A 385 -6.56 -18.41 -14.95
CA GLY A 385 -6.53 -17.36 -13.93
C GLY A 385 -5.21 -17.24 -13.16
N GLY A 386 -4.29 -18.19 -13.32
CA GLY A 386 -2.95 -18.17 -12.74
C GLY A 386 -2.18 -19.46 -13.05
N SER A 387 -0.98 -19.61 -12.49
CA SER A 387 -0.12 -20.78 -12.73
C SER A 387 0.80 -21.06 -11.54
N PRO A 388 0.97 -22.32 -11.13
CA PRO A 388 2.05 -22.71 -10.22
C PRO A 388 3.45 -22.39 -10.71
N ALA A 389 3.67 -22.43 -12.03
CA ALA A 389 4.99 -22.11 -12.61
C ALA A 389 5.34 -20.64 -12.40
N ASP A 390 4.38 -19.72 -12.62
CA ASP A 390 4.58 -18.28 -12.43
C ASP A 390 4.87 -17.97 -10.94
N TYR A 391 4.19 -18.67 -10.01
CA TYR A 391 4.47 -18.55 -8.58
C TYR A 391 5.83 -19.15 -8.18
N GLN A 392 6.23 -20.27 -8.79
CA GLN A 392 7.55 -20.87 -8.54
C GLN A 392 8.68 -19.97 -9.02
N GLU A 393 8.55 -19.34 -10.20
CA GLU A 393 9.52 -18.34 -10.70
C GLU A 393 9.71 -17.19 -9.70
N PHE A 394 8.61 -16.75 -9.08
CA PHE A 394 8.66 -15.75 -8.01
C PHE A 394 9.38 -16.26 -6.74
N LEU A 395 9.16 -17.50 -6.32
CA LEU A 395 9.88 -18.08 -5.19
C LEU A 395 11.38 -18.22 -5.46
N ASP A 396 11.76 -18.68 -6.64
CA ASP A 396 13.15 -18.82 -7.06
C ASP A 396 13.84 -17.44 -7.06
N LEU A 397 13.13 -16.40 -7.50
CA LEU A 397 13.58 -15.02 -7.42
C LEU A 397 13.76 -14.54 -5.98
N LEU A 398 12.82 -14.83 -5.06
CA LEU A 398 12.95 -14.49 -3.64
C LEU A 398 14.18 -15.13 -3.00
N GLU A 399 14.51 -16.37 -3.39
CA GLU A 399 15.73 -17.03 -2.91
C GLU A 399 17.00 -16.29 -3.37
N VAL A 400 17.02 -15.78 -4.60
CA VAL A 400 18.13 -15.00 -5.15
C VAL A 400 18.27 -13.66 -4.43
N VAL A 401 17.19 -12.87 -4.33
CA VAL A 401 17.24 -11.55 -3.68
C VAL A 401 17.37 -11.66 -2.15
N GLY A 402 17.09 -12.83 -1.58
CA GLY A 402 17.29 -13.14 -0.17
C GLY A 402 18.74 -13.29 0.26
N LYS A 403 19.68 -13.46 -0.68
CA LYS A 403 21.08 -13.76 -0.41
C LYS A 403 22.00 -12.61 -0.81
N LYS A 404 23.16 -12.50 -0.15
CA LYS A 404 24.24 -11.62 -0.60
C LYS A 404 24.81 -12.15 -1.94
N PRO A 405 25.27 -11.28 -2.85
CA PRO A 405 25.44 -9.83 -2.71
C PRO A 405 24.19 -8.99 -3.07
N VAL A 406 23.11 -9.62 -3.55
CA VAL A 406 21.89 -8.92 -4.02
C VAL A 406 21.15 -8.30 -2.83
N GLY A 407 20.71 -9.14 -1.89
CA GLY A 407 20.07 -8.75 -0.64
C GLY A 407 21.07 -8.53 0.51
N PRO A 408 20.80 -9.05 1.73
CA PRO A 408 19.73 -10.00 2.09
C PRO A 408 18.40 -9.28 2.35
N ILE A 409 17.41 -9.48 1.48
CA ILE A 409 16.04 -9.04 1.75
C ILE A 409 15.15 -10.27 1.97
N GLY A 410 14.58 -10.43 3.17
CA GLY A 410 13.51 -11.42 3.37
C GLY A 410 12.21 -10.95 2.72
N PRO A 411 11.13 -11.75 2.73
CA PRO A 411 11.11 -13.19 2.94
C PRO A 411 11.87 -13.95 1.83
N THR A 412 12.36 -15.17 2.11
CA THR A 412 13.25 -15.91 1.20
C THR A 412 12.67 -17.17 0.60
N GLY A 413 11.48 -17.58 1.05
CA GLY A 413 10.78 -18.73 0.50
C GLY A 413 9.32 -18.79 0.93
N HIS A 414 8.63 -19.82 0.45
CA HIS A 414 7.18 -20.00 0.65
C HIS A 414 6.76 -19.93 2.12
N GLN A 415 7.50 -20.56 3.03
CA GLN A 415 7.19 -20.61 4.47
C GLN A 415 7.32 -19.24 5.16
N ASP A 416 8.13 -18.33 4.61
CA ASP A 416 8.35 -16.99 5.16
C ASP A 416 7.25 -16.00 4.70
N LEU A 417 6.52 -16.34 3.64
CA LEU A 417 5.39 -15.58 3.14
C LEU A 417 4.17 -15.91 3.99
N THR A 418 3.82 -15.02 4.91
CA THR A 418 2.64 -15.21 5.79
C THR A 418 1.40 -14.47 5.32
N ASP A 419 1.54 -13.59 4.30
CA ASP A 419 0.44 -12.85 3.68
C ASP A 419 0.73 -12.61 2.19
N GLY A 420 -0.17 -11.90 1.50
CA GLY A 420 -0.04 -11.58 0.08
C GLY A 420 0.72 -10.28 -0.26
N GLN A 421 1.26 -9.53 0.70
CA GLN A 421 1.72 -8.15 0.46
C GLN A 421 2.96 -8.09 -0.44
N VAL A 422 3.92 -9.02 -0.28
CA VAL A 422 5.09 -9.10 -1.18
C VAL A 422 4.65 -9.49 -2.60
N ILE A 423 3.70 -10.42 -2.70
CA ILE A 423 3.19 -10.95 -3.97
C ILE A 423 2.47 -9.86 -4.77
N ILE A 424 1.56 -9.11 -4.15
CA ILE A 424 0.80 -8.08 -4.86
C ILE A 424 1.67 -6.89 -5.28
N ALA A 425 2.70 -6.55 -4.49
CA ALA A 425 3.65 -5.50 -4.81
C ALA A 425 4.57 -5.89 -5.98
N TYR A 426 5.03 -7.15 -6.01
CA TYR A 426 5.74 -7.73 -7.14
C TYR A 426 4.90 -7.62 -8.43
N ASP A 427 3.63 -8.02 -8.36
CA ASP A 427 2.70 -7.98 -9.49
C ASP A 427 2.37 -6.55 -9.98
N ALA A 428 2.24 -5.60 -9.06
CA ALA A 428 2.08 -4.18 -9.39
C ALA A 428 3.31 -3.63 -10.14
N MET A 429 4.51 -3.94 -9.64
CA MET A 429 5.75 -3.57 -10.31
C MET A 429 5.88 -4.25 -11.68
N ALA A 430 5.51 -5.53 -11.79
CA ALA A 430 5.57 -6.28 -13.04
C ALA A 430 4.63 -5.69 -14.10
N THR A 431 3.46 -5.22 -13.67
CA THR A 431 2.52 -4.49 -14.53
C THR A 431 3.10 -3.16 -15.02
N ALA A 432 3.81 -2.43 -14.15
CA ALA A 432 4.47 -1.18 -14.54
C ALA A 432 5.59 -1.44 -15.57
N VAL A 433 6.45 -2.43 -15.32
CA VAL A 433 7.53 -2.85 -16.23
C VAL A 433 6.97 -3.33 -17.57
N HIS A 434 5.89 -4.12 -17.54
CA HIS A 434 5.21 -4.57 -18.74
C HIS A 434 4.71 -3.39 -19.57
N GLY A 435 3.97 -2.45 -18.98
CA GLY A 435 3.48 -1.26 -19.67
C GLY A 435 4.60 -0.41 -20.28
N ILE A 436 5.69 -0.23 -19.54
CA ILE A 436 6.89 0.50 -20.01
C ILE A 436 7.49 -0.16 -21.25
N ARG A 437 7.67 -1.49 -21.21
CA ARG A 437 8.30 -2.24 -22.32
C ARG A 437 7.38 -2.27 -23.54
N GLN A 438 6.08 -2.48 -23.37
CA GLN A 438 5.12 -2.44 -24.48
C GLN A 438 4.98 -1.05 -25.10
N ALA A 439 5.18 0.01 -24.31
CA ALA A 439 5.18 1.39 -24.79
C ALA A 439 6.48 1.81 -25.48
N THR A 440 7.56 1.02 -25.37
CA THR A 440 8.86 1.36 -25.94
C THR A 440 8.88 1.03 -27.44
N PRO A 441 8.98 2.02 -28.34
CA PRO A 441 8.94 1.75 -29.77
C PRO A 441 10.15 0.91 -30.23
N GLY A 442 9.97 0.10 -31.27
CA GLY A 442 11.07 -0.63 -31.91
C GLY A 442 12.20 0.32 -32.34
N GLY A 443 13.44 -0.01 -31.98
CA GLY A 443 14.62 0.81 -32.26
C GLY A 443 14.88 1.94 -31.24
N ASN A 444 13.95 2.22 -30.33
CA ASN A 444 14.14 3.17 -29.23
C ASN A 444 14.45 2.45 -27.92
N HIS A 445 15.06 3.17 -26.98
CA HIS A 445 15.37 2.65 -25.64
C HIS A 445 14.41 3.10 -24.55
N LEU A 446 13.59 4.13 -24.80
CA LEU A 446 12.75 4.78 -23.80
C LEU A 446 11.36 5.09 -24.40
N PRO A 447 10.27 4.85 -23.66
CA PRO A 447 8.94 5.28 -24.05
C PRO A 447 8.71 6.76 -23.68
N GLU A 448 7.71 7.38 -24.30
CA GLU A 448 7.13 8.63 -23.79
C GLU A 448 6.29 8.35 -22.52
N PRO A 449 6.23 9.29 -21.54
CA PRO A 449 5.49 9.06 -20.30
C PRO A 449 4.03 8.66 -20.51
N ALA A 450 3.33 9.37 -21.41
CA ALA A 450 1.91 9.11 -21.69
C ALA A 450 1.64 7.73 -22.32
N ALA A 451 2.58 7.25 -23.15
CA ALA A 451 2.42 6.01 -23.91
C ALA A 451 2.36 4.76 -23.00
N VAL A 452 2.88 4.85 -21.77
CA VAL A 452 2.83 3.76 -20.78
C VAL A 452 1.38 3.51 -20.35
N GLY A 453 0.66 4.55 -19.97
CA GLY A 453 -0.74 4.44 -19.52
C GLY A 453 -1.68 3.99 -20.63
N GLU A 454 -1.34 4.31 -21.89
CA GLU A 454 -2.09 3.89 -23.08
C GLU A 454 -1.99 2.37 -23.36
N GLN A 455 -1.11 1.64 -22.67
CA GLN A 455 -1.00 0.19 -22.81
C GLN A 455 -2.05 -0.59 -22.01
N TRP A 456 -2.64 -0.01 -20.95
CA TRP A 456 -3.55 -0.74 -20.05
C TRP A 456 -4.69 -1.47 -20.77
N PRO A 457 -5.39 -0.86 -21.76
CA PRO A 457 -6.44 -1.55 -22.51
C PRO A 457 -5.96 -2.76 -23.31
N ARG A 458 -4.65 -2.99 -23.46
CA ARG A 458 -4.05 -4.12 -24.19
C ARG A 458 -3.58 -5.24 -23.27
N VAL A 459 -3.48 -5.01 -21.95
CA VAL A 459 -2.99 -5.99 -20.98
C VAL A 459 -4.06 -7.07 -20.73
N LYS A 460 -4.24 -7.97 -21.69
CA LYS A 460 -5.17 -9.11 -21.66
C LYS A 460 -4.77 -10.14 -22.72
N ALA A 461 -5.43 -11.30 -22.76
CA ALA A 461 -5.07 -12.38 -23.69
C ALA A 461 -3.59 -12.74 -23.63
N SER A 462 -2.91 -12.79 -24.78
CA SER A 462 -1.47 -13.07 -24.86
C SER A 462 -0.60 -11.95 -24.30
N LEU A 463 -1.15 -10.75 -24.12
CA LEU A 463 -0.48 -9.57 -23.56
C LEU A 463 -0.80 -9.36 -22.07
N ARG A 464 -1.49 -10.30 -21.41
CA ARG A 464 -1.71 -10.23 -19.96
C ARG A 464 -0.38 -10.29 -19.22
N VAL A 465 -0.37 -9.81 -17.98
CA VAL A 465 0.76 -10.07 -17.08
C VAL A 465 0.48 -11.38 -16.32
N SER A 466 1.42 -12.32 -16.42
CA SER A 466 1.46 -13.54 -15.60
C SER A 466 2.15 -13.21 -14.27
N GLY A 467 1.34 -12.88 -13.25
CA GLY A 467 1.82 -12.52 -11.93
C GLY A 467 1.87 -13.70 -10.95
N ALA A 468 2.58 -13.52 -9.85
CA ALA A 468 2.66 -14.48 -8.75
C ALA A 468 1.34 -14.60 -7.98
N SER A 469 0.47 -13.56 -8.03
CA SER A 469 -0.91 -13.63 -7.52
C SER A 469 -1.91 -14.18 -8.54
N GLY A 470 -1.43 -14.69 -9.68
CA GLY A 470 -2.24 -15.10 -10.83
C GLY A 470 -2.29 -14.04 -11.91
N TRP A 471 -3.08 -14.27 -12.95
CA TRP A 471 -3.17 -13.39 -14.12
C TRP A 471 -3.66 -11.99 -13.76
N ILE A 472 -3.09 -11.00 -14.43
CA ILE A 472 -3.52 -9.60 -14.40
C ILE A 472 -3.98 -9.28 -15.81
N CYS A 473 -5.30 -9.16 -15.96
CA CYS A 473 -5.97 -8.83 -17.20
C CYS A 473 -6.82 -7.61 -16.94
N LEU A 474 -6.62 -6.55 -17.72
CA LEU A 474 -7.26 -5.27 -17.51
C LEU A 474 -8.41 -5.07 -18.50
N ASP A 475 -9.49 -4.43 -18.05
CA ASP A 475 -10.51 -3.88 -18.92
C ASP A 475 -9.98 -2.64 -19.68
N ASN A 476 -10.81 -2.02 -20.51
CA ASN A 476 -10.40 -0.84 -21.27
C ASN A 476 -10.19 0.41 -20.39
N HIS A 477 -10.50 0.32 -19.11
CA HIS A 477 -10.38 1.38 -18.12
C HIS A 477 -9.20 1.13 -17.15
N GLY A 478 -8.44 0.04 -17.33
CA GLY A 478 -7.32 -0.31 -16.45
C GLY A 478 -7.73 -1.03 -15.15
N ASN A 479 -8.97 -1.52 -15.06
CA ASN A 479 -9.42 -2.30 -13.91
C ASN A 479 -9.20 -3.80 -14.13
N PRO A 480 -8.89 -4.57 -13.10
CA PRO A 480 -8.70 -6.00 -13.24
C PRO A 480 -10.02 -6.70 -13.52
N TYR A 481 -10.03 -7.57 -14.53
CA TYR A 481 -11.17 -8.39 -14.90
C TYR A 481 -11.10 -9.76 -14.24
N ASN A 482 -12.15 -10.11 -13.48
CA ASN A 482 -12.33 -11.41 -12.83
C ASN A 482 -11.03 -11.93 -12.16
N LYS A 483 -10.34 -11.04 -11.46
CA LYS A 483 -9.09 -11.35 -10.75
C LYS A 483 -9.39 -12.35 -9.63
N ALA A 484 -8.46 -13.31 -9.45
CA ALA A 484 -8.53 -14.28 -8.37
C ALA A 484 -8.61 -13.59 -7.01
N VAL A 485 -9.52 -14.02 -6.15
CA VAL A 485 -9.67 -13.54 -4.77
C VAL A 485 -9.43 -14.69 -3.81
N PRO A 486 -8.20 -14.88 -3.30
CA PRO A 486 -7.94 -15.84 -2.24
C PRO A 486 -8.81 -15.57 -1.01
N VAL A 487 -9.64 -16.54 -0.63
CA VAL A 487 -10.39 -16.51 0.62
C VAL A 487 -9.52 -17.11 1.70
N VAL A 488 -9.30 -16.34 2.76
CA VAL A 488 -8.43 -16.71 3.87
C VAL A 488 -9.25 -16.74 5.15
N GLU A 489 -9.06 -17.77 5.96
CA GLU A 489 -9.66 -17.93 7.27
C GLU A 489 -8.62 -17.73 8.36
N LEU A 490 -8.98 -17.01 9.43
CA LEU A 490 -8.16 -17.01 10.64
C LEU A 490 -8.34 -18.34 11.38
N ALA A 491 -7.27 -19.14 11.43
CA ALA A 491 -7.27 -20.46 12.03
C ALA A 491 -7.59 -20.40 13.53
N ARG A 492 -8.33 -21.39 14.03
CA ARG A 492 -8.84 -21.39 15.42
C ARG A 492 -7.76 -21.70 16.45
N GLU A 493 -6.71 -22.37 16.00
CA GLU A 493 -5.64 -22.91 16.82
C GLU A 493 -4.69 -21.80 17.25
N ASP A 494 -4.21 -21.03 16.27
CA ASP A 494 -3.12 -20.06 16.43
C ASP A 494 -3.39 -18.68 15.80
N ALA A 495 -4.59 -18.47 15.22
CA ALA A 495 -4.95 -17.30 14.43
C ALA A 495 -4.03 -17.08 13.20
N SER A 496 -3.38 -18.14 12.71
CA SER A 496 -2.68 -18.11 11.42
C SER A 496 -3.65 -17.84 10.28
N GLN A 497 -3.13 -17.24 9.22
CA GLN A 497 -3.89 -16.88 8.03
C GLN A 497 -3.89 -18.08 7.08
N ARG A 498 -4.93 -18.89 7.17
CA ARG A 498 -5.03 -20.15 6.43
C ARG A 498 -5.81 -19.94 5.14
N PHE A 499 -5.16 -20.20 4.00
CA PHE A 499 -5.85 -20.23 2.72
C PHE A 499 -6.95 -21.29 2.70
N VAL A 500 -8.11 -20.92 2.17
CA VAL A 500 -9.27 -21.81 2.07
C VAL A 500 -9.54 -22.20 0.63
N ALA A 501 -9.64 -21.22 -0.25
CA ALA A 501 -9.90 -21.42 -1.68
C ALA A 501 -9.61 -20.12 -2.46
N ILE A 502 -9.47 -20.22 -3.77
CA ILE A 502 -9.66 -19.07 -4.65
C ILE A 502 -11.16 -18.90 -4.89
N ALA A 503 -11.65 -17.68 -4.70
CA ALA A 503 -12.98 -17.26 -5.14
C ALA A 503 -12.86 -16.31 -6.34
N TRP A 504 -13.95 -16.22 -7.09
CA TRP A 504 -13.99 -15.48 -8.36
C TRP A 504 -15.17 -14.51 -8.36
N PRO A 505 -14.97 -13.23 -8.73
CA PRO A 505 -16.07 -12.25 -8.80
C PRO A 505 -17.22 -12.68 -9.74
N GLU A 506 -16.90 -13.43 -10.79
CA GLU A 506 -17.85 -13.99 -11.78
C GLU A 506 -18.26 -15.45 -11.46
N GLY A 507 -17.93 -15.96 -10.27
CA GLY A 507 -18.29 -17.31 -9.80
C GLY A 507 -17.47 -18.46 -10.39
N LYS A 508 -16.59 -18.17 -11.35
CA LYS A 508 -15.68 -19.13 -11.99
C LYS A 508 -14.41 -18.43 -12.48
N PRO A 509 -13.29 -19.16 -12.67
CA PRO A 509 -12.07 -18.58 -13.23
C PRO A 509 -12.29 -17.98 -14.63
N PRO A 510 -11.49 -16.98 -15.03
CA PRO A 510 -11.58 -16.39 -16.36
C PRO A 510 -11.31 -17.45 -17.44
N ALA A 511 -11.82 -17.24 -18.65
CA ALA A 511 -11.47 -18.07 -19.80
C ALA A 511 -9.96 -17.98 -20.11
N ARG A 512 -9.42 -18.93 -20.89
CA ARG A 512 -7.97 -18.98 -21.23
C ARG A 512 -7.43 -17.69 -21.84
N ASN A 513 -8.25 -17.03 -22.64
CA ASN A 513 -7.91 -15.76 -23.28
C ASN A 513 -8.04 -14.56 -22.34
N CYS A 514 -8.55 -14.73 -21.11
CA CYS A 514 -8.70 -13.67 -20.12
C CYS A 514 -9.28 -12.37 -20.68
N LEU A 515 -10.23 -12.48 -21.62
CA LEU A 515 -10.89 -11.34 -22.24
C LEU A 515 -12.08 -10.91 -21.38
N PRO A 516 -12.15 -9.65 -20.94
CA PRO A 516 -13.37 -9.08 -20.37
C PRO A 516 -14.50 -9.18 -21.40
N PRO A 517 -15.74 -9.49 -20.98
CA PRO A 517 -16.88 -9.51 -21.89
C PRO A 517 -17.11 -8.11 -22.47
N SER A 518 -17.77 -8.06 -23.62
CA SER A 518 -18.20 -6.78 -24.20
C SER A 518 -19.05 -6.02 -23.19
N SER A 519 -18.70 -4.77 -22.95
CA SER A 519 -19.51 -3.82 -22.19
C SER A 519 -20.53 -3.08 -23.08
N ALA A 520 -20.61 -3.43 -24.37
CA ALA A 520 -21.63 -2.89 -25.27
C ALA A 520 -23.03 -3.41 -24.86
N PRO A 521 -24.04 -2.54 -24.79
CA PRO A 521 -25.41 -2.92 -24.47
C PRO A 521 -26.02 -3.92 -25.46
#